data_AF-A0A2D7PF76-F1
#
_entry.id   AF-A0A2D7PF76-F1
#
_cell.length_a   1.000
_cell.length_b   1.000
_cell.length_c   1.000
_cell.angle_alpha   90.00
_cell.angle_beta   90.00
_cell.angle_gamma   90.00
#
_symmetry.space_group_name_H-M   'P 1'
#
loop_
_entity.id
_entity.type
_entity.pdbx_description
1 polymer ?
#
loop_
_entity_poly.entity_id
_entity_poly.type
_entity_poly.pdbx_seq_one_letter_code
_entity_poly.pdbx_strand_id
1 'polypeptide(L)'
;MASLICNLPSEDVWVRKEYLRDHEDGHGEFVKGIWVTAKSVPGRAFYFETYLPDYGALYDKLPISAFVSNPVVPTPDMDLYNLQFWNCMDYGVVSICKQFIGSMDYEVYTRDHGILKGSYIATLDNYHDDVNNVDYSTSHKPAEHKSHNLLELENGQYCLYPNNRMRVYDNSLTPDQPLQPDFKVSTEVYQVENGQKFRLGDTDEYFWKAKGE
;
A
#
# COMPACT_ATOMS: atom_id res chain seq x y z
N MET A 1 12.81 8.41 13.07
CA MET A 1 11.72 7.42 12.88
C MET A 1 12.33 6.18 12.26
N ALA A 2 11.72 5.00 12.42
CA ALA A 2 12.22 3.82 11.73
C ALA A 2 12.03 4.02 10.22
N SER A 3 13.12 3.93 9.47
CA SER A 3 13.09 3.71 8.03
C SER A 3 13.07 2.21 7.76
N LEU A 4 12.72 1.79 6.55
CA LEU A 4 12.55 0.39 6.12
C LEU A 4 11.34 -0.35 6.71
N ILE A 5 10.88 -0.06 7.92
CA ILE A 5 9.89 -0.89 8.64
C ILE A 5 8.74 -0.06 9.23
N CYS A 6 7.51 -0.59 9.17
CA CYS A 6 6.34 -0.01 9.84
C CYS A 6 5.48 -1.08 10.50
N ASN A 7 4.75 -0.71 11.56
CA ASN A 7 3.77 -1.59 12.21
C ASN A 7 2.59 -1.87 11.28
N LEU A 8 2.02 -3.07 11.40
CA LEU A 8 0.75 -3.44 10.78
C LEU A 8 -0.36 -3.58 11.82
N PRO A 9 -1.64 -3.51 11.41
CA PRO A 9 -2.73 -4.03 12.23
C PRO A 9 -2.50 -5.51 12.59
N SER A 10 -2.99 -5.91 13.76
CA SER A 10 -2.94 -7.30 14.23
C SER A 10 -3.97 -8.15 13.49
N GLU A 11 -3.67 -8.50 12.25
CA GLU A 11 -4.51 -9.34 11.39
C GLU A 11 -4.15 -10.82 11.60
N ASP A 12 -5.16 -11.66 11.87
CA ASP A 12 -5.00 -13.11 11.90
C ASP A 12 -4.95 -13.64 10.46
N VAL A 13 -3.88 -14.36 10.12
CA VAL A 13 -3.63 -14.87 8.77
C VAL A 13 -3.26 -16.34 8.78
N TRP A 14 -3.42 -16.99 7.63
CA TRP A 14 -2.87 -18.32 7.38
C TRP A 14 -1.70 -18.20 6.41
N VAL A 15 -0.53 -18.60 6.89
CA VAL A 15 0.71 -18.62 6.12
C VAL A 15 0.82 -19.94 5.39
N ARG A 16 0.96 -19.88 4.08
CA ARG A 16 1.33 -21.02 3.24
C ARG A 16 2.68 -21.56 3.67
N LYS A 17 2.71 -22.81 4.12
CA LYS A 17 3.89 -23.39 4.76
C LYS A 17 5.07 -23.50 3.81
N GLU A 18 4.83 -23.64 2.50
CA GLU A 18 5.90 -23.63 1.50
C GLU A 18 6.77 -22.37 1.56
N TYR A 19 6.24 -21.21 1.92
CA TYR A 19 7.03 -19.98 2.08
C TYR A 19 7.92 -19.98 3.33
N LEU A 20 7.56 -20.77 4.36
CA LEU A 20 8.38 -20.97 5.56
C LEU A 20 9.51 -21.99 5.35
N ARG A 21 9.45 -22.69 4.21
CA ARG A 21 10.29 -23.85 3.88
C ARG A 21 11.07 -23.64 2.58
N ASP A 22 11.21 -22.38 2.16
CA ASP A 22 11.89 -21.98 0.92
C ASP A 22 11.41 -22.75 -0.32
N HIS A 23 10.10 -23.04 -0.36
CA HIS A 23 9.41 -23.82 -1.38
C HIS A 23 9.88 -25.27 -1.56
N GLU A 24 10.72 -25.81 -0.66
CA GLU A 24 11.21 -27.20 -0.73
C GLU A 24 10.11 -28.22 -0.40
N ASP A 25 9.25 -27.93 0.59
CA ASP A 25 8.15 -28.80 1.04
C ASP A 25 6.95 -27.97 1.57
N GLY A 26 5.89 -28.64 2.04
CA GLY A 26 4.75 -27.98 2.70
C GLY A 26 3.70 -27.34 1.78
N HIS A 27 3.74 -27.61 0.48
CA HIS A 27 2.78 -27.07 -0.50
C HIS A 27 1.35 -27.47 -0.17
N GLY A 28 0.46 -26.47 -0.05
CA GLY A 28 -0.95 -26.67 0.29
C GLY A 28 -1.20 -26.91 1.78
N GLU A 29 -0.17 -26.80 2.63
CA GLU A 29 -0.29 -26.78 4.09
C GLU A 29 -0.28 -25.33 4.59
N PHE A 30 -0.99 -25.07 5.68
CA PHE A 30 -1.15 -23.74 6.24
C PHE A 30 -0.80 -23.70 7.72
N VAL A 31 -0.20 -22.60 8.15
CA VAL A 31 0.20 -22.32 9.54
C VAL A 31 -0.45 -21.02 9.98
N LYS A 32 -1.03 -21.00 11.19
CA LYS A 32 -1.60 -19.75 11.73
C LYS A 32 -0.50 -18.72 12.01
N GLY A 33 -0.78 -17.47 11.66
CA GLY A 33 0.10 -16.35 11.94
C GLY A 33 -0.67 -15.08 12.27
N ILE A 34 0.06 -14.10 12.81
CA ILE A 34 -0.45 -12.76 13.08
C ILE A 34 0.54 -11.76 12.48
N TRP A 35 0.09 -10.85 11.64
CA TRP A 35 0.96 -9.81 11.10
C TRP A 35 1.48 -8.88 12.21
N VAL A 36 2.75 -8.50 12.10
CA VAL A 36 3.43 -7.64 13.09
C VAL A 36 3.98 -6.38 12.42
N THR A 37 4.84 -6.54 11.42
CA THR A 37 5.44 -5.42 10.68
C THR A 37 5.50 -5.69 9.18
N ALA A 38 5.58 -4.62 8.39
CA ALA A 38 5.96 -4.67 6.99
C ALA A 38 7.31 -4.00 6.79
N LYS A 39 8.12 -4.54 5.88
CA LYS A 39 9.40 -3.99 5.44
C LYS A 39 9.33 -3.58 3.97
N SER A 40 9.92 -2.43 3.66
CA SER A 40 9.98 -1.86 2.33
C SER A 40 11.43 -1.73 1.86
N VAL A 41 11.81 -2.55 0.88
CA VAL A 41 13.16 -2.55 0.30
C VAL A 41 13.05 -2.20 -1.18
N PRO A 42 13.66 -1.10 -1.65
CA PRO A 42 13.58 -0.68 -3.05
C PRO A 42 13.86 -1.83 -4.03
N GLY A 43 12.98 -1.98 -5.03
CA GLY A 43 13.10 -3.02 -6.05
C GLY A 43 12.66 -4.42 -5.62
N ARG A 44 11.99 -4.57 -4.47
CA ARG A 44 11.42 -5.83 -3.99
C ARG A 44 9.94 -5.68 -3.64
N ALA A 45 9.22 -6.79 -3.55
CA ALA A 45 7.89 -6.81 -2.95
C ALA A 45 7.93 -6.40 -1.47
N PHE A 46 6.78 -6.07 -0.88
CA PHE A 46 6.73 -5.88 0.57
C PHE A 46 6.98 -7.19 1.28
N TYR A 47 7.73 -7.14 2.37
CA TYR A 47 7.96 -8.29 3.24
C TYR A 47 7.23 -8.12 4.55
N PHE A 48 6.48 -9.13 4.93
CA PHE A 48 5.70 -9.17 6.15
C PHE A 48 6.46 -10.00 7.18
N GLU A 49 6.59 -9.44 8.38
CA GLU A 49 6.99 -10.17 9.57
C GLU A 49 5.74 -10.64 10.29
N THR A 50 5.70 -11.95 10.54
CA THR A 50 4.53 -12.64 11.06
C THR A 50 4.92 -13.43 12.29
N TYR A 51 4.18 -13.24 13.38
CA TYR A 51 4.28 -14.09 14.55
C TYR A 51 3.53 -15.39 14.29
N LEU A 52 4.20 -16.53 14.47
CA LEU A 52 3.67 -17.87 14.27
C LEU A 52 3.46 -18.52 15.66
N PRO A 53 2.24 -18.47 16.24
CA PRO A 53 2.00 -18.84 17.64
C PRO A 53 2.36 -20.30 17.96
N ASP A 54 2.06 -21.23 17.04
CA ASP A 54 2.36 -22.66 17.22
C ASP A 54 3.87 -22.95 17.34
N TYR A 55 4.70 -22.02 16.85
CA TYR A 55 6.16 -22.10 16.91
C TYR A 55 6.77 -21.14 17.94
N GLY A 56 5.98 -20.23 18.52
CA GLY A 56 6.50 -19.14 19.36
C GLY A 56 7.57 -18.30 18.64
N ALA A 57 7.47 -18.16 17.32
CA ALA A 57 8.53 -17.60 16.48
C ALA A 57 8.03 -16.42 15.64
N LEU A 58 8.92 -15.46 15.39
CA LEU A 58 8.75 -14.44 14.35
C LEU A 58 9.45 -14.91 13.08
N TYR A 59 8.75 -14.87 11.96
CA TYR A 59 9.32 -15.14 10.64
C TYR A 59 9.13 -13.92 9.75
N ASP A 60 10.21 -13.48 9.09
CA ASP A 60 10.20 -12.34 8.19
C ASP A 60 10.43 -12.76 6.73
N LYS A 61 10.35 -11.81 5.79
CA LYS A 61 10.56 -12.00 4.33
C LYS A 61 9.40 -12.68 3.59
N LEU A 62 8.22 -12.78 4.19
CA LEU A 62 7.04 -13.32 3.52
C LEU A 62 6.44 -12.28 2.57
N PRO A 63 6.28 -12.56 1.27
CA PRO A 63 5.54 -11.68 0.37
C PRO A 63 4.03 -11.79 0.60
N ILE A 64 3.24 -10.87 0.05
CA ILE A 64 1.78 -10.88 0.23
C ILE A 64 1.12 -12.19 -0.26
N SER A 65 1.70 -12.85 -1.27
CA SER A 65 1.24 -14.14 -1.80
C SER A 65 1.40 -15.32 -0.85
N ALA A 66 2.12 -15.15 0.27
CA ALA A 66 2.26 -16.17 1.30
C ALA A 66 1.02 -16.30 2.19
N PHE A 67 0.08 -15.35 2.13
CA PHE A 67 -1.03 -15.24 3.07
C PHE A 67 -2.38 -15.49 2.41
N VAL A 68 -3.24 -16.16 3.16
CA VAL A 68 -4.67 -16.32 2.88
C VAL A 68 -5.47 -16.14 4.18
N SER A 69 -6.73 -15.71 4.09
CA SER A 69 -7.57 -15.46 5.27
C SER A 69 -8.19 -16.73 5.86
N ASN A 70 -8.18 -17.83 5.10
CA ASN A 70 -8.57 -19.17 5.54
C ASN A 70 -7.59 -20.22 5.01
N PRO A 71 -7.46 -21.41 5.64
CA PRO A 71 -6.48 -22.43 5.27
C PRO A 71 -6.98 -23.26 4.07
N VAL A 72 -7.34 -22.58 2.99
CA VAL A 72 -7.89 -23.16 1.76
C VAL A 72 -7.17 -22.55 0.57
N VAL A 73 -6.86 -23.37 -0.42
CA VAL A 73 -6.29 -22.89 -1.68
C VAL A 73 -7.36 -22.03 -2.41
N PRO A 74 -7.07 -20.74 -2.70
CA PRO A 74 -7.99 -19.83 -3.35
C PRO A 74 -8.40 -20.29 -4.76
N THR A 75 -9.51 -19.75 -5.28
CA THR A 75 -9.89 -19.92 -6.69
C THR A 75 -10.47 -18.61 -7.23
N PRO A 76 -9.80 -17.92 -8.16
CA PRO A 76 -8.45 -18.23 -8.68
C PRO A 76 -7.37 -18.10 -7.60
N ASP A 77 -6.27 -18.85 -7.74
CA ASP A 77 -5.07 -18.69 -6.90
C ASP A 77 -4.08 -17.77 -7.62
N MET A 78 -4.12 -16.49 -7.29
CA MET A 78 -3.30 -15.47 -7.94
C MET A 78 -1.86 -15.49 -7.43
N ASP A 79 -0.91 -15.28 -8.33
CA ASP A 79 0.51 -15.19 -8.02
C ASP A 79 0.91 -13.81 -7.45
N LEU A 80 2.15 -13.69 -6.97
CA LEU A 80 2.67 -12.43 -6.43
C LEU A 80 2.54 -11.26 -7.42
N TYR A 81 2.77 -11.54 -8.71
CA TYR A 81 2.65 -10.53 -9.75
C TYR A 81 1.22 -9.97 -9.82
N ASN A 82 0.20 -10.81 -9.71
CA ASN A 82 -1.20 -10.37 -9.67
C ASN A 82 -1.62 -9.73 -8.34
N LEU A 83 -0.98 -10.08 -7.22
CA LEU A 83 -1.33 -9.56 -5.89
C LEU A 83 -0.64 -8.22 -5.55
N GLN A 84 0.52 -7.93 -6.13
CA GLN A 84 1.24 -6.67 -5.92
C GLN A 84 1.72 -6.09 -7.26
N PHE A 85 1.26 -4.88 -7.60
CA PHE A 85 1.53 -4.33 -8.92
C PHE A 85 2.95 -3.80 -9.10
N TRP A 86 3.51 -3.21 -8.05
CA TRP A 86 4.78 -2.50 -8.08
C TRP A 86 5.64 -2.93 -6.92
N ASN A 87 6.96 -2.94 -7.12
CA ASN A 87 7.90 -3.09 -6.03
C ASN A 87 7.85 -1.88 -5.10
N CYS A 88 8.31 -2.07 -3.86
CA CYS A 88 8.64 -0.99 -2.95
C CYS A 88 9.51 0.05 -3.65
N MET A 89 9.17 1.32 -3.48
CA MET A 89 9.87 2.43 -4.15
C MET A 89 11.05 2.94 -3.33
N ASP A 90 10.89 2.98 -2.01
CA ASP A 90 11.84 3.56 -1.08
C ASP A 90 11.97 2.71 0.20
N TYR A 91 12.97 3.00 1.03
CA TYR A 91 13.05 2.50 2.40
C TYR A 91 12.04 3.22 3.30
N GLY A 92 11.79 4.50 3.09
CA GLY A 92 10.76 5.21 3.85
C GLY A 92 9.40 4.58 3.58
N VAL A 93 8.74 4.11 4.64
CA VAL A 93 7.41 3.48 4.57
C VAL A 93 6.57 3.87 5.78
N VAL A 94 5.27 4.05 5.55
CA VAL A 94 4.27 4.23 6.61
C VAL A 94 3.09 3.31 6.36
N SER A 95 2.49 2.81 7.45
CA SER A 95 1.19 2.13 7.44
C SER A 95 0.13 3.08 7.98
N ILE A 96 -0.91 3.34 7.20
CA ILE A 96 -2.01 4.23 7.58
C ILE A 96 -3.37 3.55 7.43
N CYS A 97 -4.32 3.96 8.27
CA CYS A 97 -5.73 3.64 8.09
C CYS A 97 -6.46 4.84 7.47
N LYS A 98 -7.03 4.68 6.28
CA LYS A 98 -7.85 5.69 5.61
C LYS A 98 -9.26 5.70 6.20
N GLN A 99 -9.39 6.26 7.40
CA GLN A 99 -10.60 6.15 8.25
C GLN A 99 -11.93 6.42 7.53
N PHE A 100 -11.98 7.45 6.68
CA PHE A 100 -13.22 7.81 5.99
C PHE A 100 -13.72 6.70 5.06
N ILE A 101 -12.82 6.04 4.34
CA ILE A 101 -13.15 5.00 3.35
C ILE A 101 -12.85 3.58 3.85
N GLY A 102 -12.44 3.43 5.11
CA GLY A 102 -11.92 2.18 5.64
C GLY A 102 -12.97 1.08 5.77
N SER A 103 -14.25 1.44 5.89
CA SER A 103 -15.39 0.51 6.02
C SER A 103 -16.23 0.36 4.75
N MET A 104 -15.80 0.94 3.63
CA MET A 104 -16.51 0.90 2.36
C MET A 104 -16.23 -0.40 1.59
N ASP A 105 -17.02 -0.68 0.55
CA ASP A 105 -16.80 -1.83 -0.34
C ASP A 105 -15.70 -1.51 -1.35
N TYR A 106 -14.77 -2.45 -1.55
CA TYR A 106 -13.68 -2.29 -2.53
C TYR A 106 -13.85 -3.27 -3.69
N GLU A 107 -13.57 -2.79 -4.89
CA GLU A 107 -13.34 -3.62 -6.08
C GLU A 107 -11.93 -3.39 -6.61
N VAL A 108 -11.24 -4.46 -6.98
CA VAL A 108 -9.94 -4.42 -7.61
C VAL A 108 -9.99 -4.95 -9.04
N TYR A 109 -9.25 -4.29 -9.93
CA TYR A 109 -9.06 -4.71 -11.31
C TYR A 109 -7.76 -5.50 -11.40
N THR A 110 -7.86 -6.83 -11.35
CA THR A 110 -6.70 -7.71 -11.50
C THR A 110 -6.12 -7.63 -12.93
N ARG A 111 -4.91 -8.14 -13.15
CA ARG A 111 -4.35 -8.17 -14.50
C ARG A 111 -5.06 -9.22 -15.37
N ASP A 112 -5.20 -10.42 -14.82
CA ASP A 112 -5.56 -11.61 -15.60
C ASP A 112 -6.87 -12.28 -15.15
N HIS A 113 -7.49 -11.83 -14.05
CA HIS A 113 -8.61 -12.51 -13.38
C HIS A 113 -9.89 -11.68 -13.26
N GLY A 114 -9.99 -10.58 -14.01
CA GLY A 114 -11.16 -9.69 -13.97
C GLY A 114 -11.26 -8.88 -12.69
N ILE A 115 -12.49 -8.61 -12.26
CA ILE A 115 -12.78 -7.81 -11.06
C ILE A 115 -12.96 -8.75 -9.87
N LEU A 116 -12.30 -8.43 -8.76
CA LEU A 116 -12.52 -9.06 -7.47
C LEU A 116 -12.96 -8.01 -6.45
N LYS A 117 -13.79 -8.42 -5.49
CA LYS A 117 -14.17 -7.57 -4.37
C LYS A 117 -13.30 -7.87 -3.15
N GLY A 118 -13.28 -6.93 -2.21
CA GLY A 118 -12.55 -7.09 -0.97
C GLY A 118 -12.90 -6.05 0.09
N SER A 119 -12.27 -6.21 1.24
CA SER A 119 -12.34 -5.32 2.40
C SER A 119 -10.99 -4.65 2.66
N TYR A 120 -11.02 -3.43 3.19
CA TYR A 120 -9.82 -2.65 3.45
C TYR A 120 -9.21 -2.98 4.82
N ILE A 121 -7.88 -3.10 4.85
CA ILE A 121 -7.11 -3.32 6.09
C ILE A 121 -6.27 -2.08 6.40
N ALA A 122 -5.37 -1.71 5.49
CA ALA A 122 -4.42 -0.62 5.66
C ALA A 122 -3.91 -0.10 4.31
N THR A 123 -3.13 0.98 4.32
CA THR A 123 -2.38 1.44 3.16
C THR A 123 -0.91 1.53 3.56
N LEU A 124 -0.05 0.91 2.77
CA LEU A 124 1.39 1.10 2.84
C LEU A 124 1.78 2.16 1.83
N ASP A 125 2.46 3.20 2.29
CA ASP A 125 2.90 4.30 1.43
C ASP A 125 4.40 4.55 1.58
N ASN A 126 5.10 4.71 0.45
CA ASN A 126 6.52 4.98 0.41
C ASN A 126 6.79 6.48 0.31
N TYR A 127 7.84 6.94 0.98
CA TYR A 127 8.34 8.31 0.93
C TYR A 127 9.87 8.31 1.03
N HIS A 128 10.52 9.36 0.53
CA HIS A 128 11.96 9.55 0.74
C HIS A 128 12.17 10.20 2.11
N ASP A 129 12.87 9.51 3.02
CA ASP A 129 12.89 9.83 4.46
C ASP A 129 13.98 10.81 4.87
N ASP A 130 15.12 10.82 4.17
CA ASP A 130 16.30 11.61 4.54
C ASP A 130 16.76 12.52 3.40
N VAL A 131 16.57 13.82 3.58
CA VAL A 131 16.98 14.88 2.65
C VAL A 131 18.49 14.94 2.41
N ASN A 132 19.32 14.36 3.29
CA ASN A 132 20.77 14.30 3.10
C ASN A 132 21.20 13.12 2.23
N ASN A 133 20.30 12.17 1.99
CA ASN A 133 20.53 11.07 1.06
C ASN A 133 19.98 11.44 -0.32
N VAL A 134 20.66 10.95 -1.37
CA VAL A 134 20.19 11.13 -2.74
C VAL A 134 18.85 10.41 -2.91
N ASP A 135 17.82 11.15 -3.31
CA ASP A 135 16.56 10.58 -3.77
C ASP A 135 16.76 10.00 -5.18
N TYR A 136 17.05 8.70 -5.22
CA TYR A 136 17.11 7.92 -6.45
C TYR A 136 15.77 7.20 -6.74
N SER A 137 14.76 7.36 -5.88
CA SER A 137 13.53 6.59 -5.95
C SER A 137 12.48 7.26 -6.84
N THR A 138 11.30 6.65 -6.84
CA THR A 138 10.10 7.16 -7.53
C THR A 138 9.02 7.55 -6.53
N SER A 139 9.32 7.54 -5.23
CA SER A 139 8.36 7.79 -4.16
C SER A 139 7.80 9.21 -4.16
N HIS A 140 8.53 10.19 -4.70
CA HIS A 140 8.06 11.57 -4.82
C HIS A 140 7.78 12.04 -6.25
N LYS A 141 7.92 11.15 -7.25
CA LYS A 141 7.69 11.51 -8.66
C LYS A 141 6.19 11.44 -8.96
N PRO A 142 5.51 12.55 -9.33
CA PRO A 142 4.05 12.57 -9.50
C PRO A 142 3.48 11.49 -10.42
N ALA A 143 4.17 11.20 -11.52
CA ALA A 143 3.74 10.19 -12.49
C ALA A 143 3.89 8.76 -11.96
N GLU A 144 4.89 8.53 -11.10
CA GLU A 144 5.36 7.20 -10.74
C GLU A 144 4.86 6.75 -9.38
N HIS A 145 4.73 7.65 -8.39
CA HIS A 145 4.32 7.30 -7.03
C HIS A 145 3.00 6.53 -6.99
N LYS A 146 2.93 5.54 -6.09
CA LYS A 146 1.74 4.70 -5.85
C LYS A 146 1.64 4.40 -4.36
N SER A 147 0.45 4.61 -3.80
CA SER A 147 0.07 3.99 -2.53
C SER A 147 -0.27 2.52 -2.75
N HIS A 148 0.00 1.66 -1.77
CA HIS A 148 -0.30 0.23 -1.81
C HIS A 148 -1.43 -0.07 -0.83
N ASN A 149 -2.66 -0.18 -1.31
CA ASN A 149 -3.82 -0.50 -0.48
C ASN A 149 -3.82 -2.00 -0.17
N LEU A 150 -3.67 -2.34 1.10
CA LEU A 150 -3.73 -3.70 1.63
C LEU A 150 -5.19 -4.10 1.84
N LEU A 151 -5.65 -5.08 1.05
CA LEU A 151 -7.03 -5.56 1.07
C LEU A 151 -7.07 -7.07 1.28
N GLU A 152 -8.11 -7.56 1.97
CA GLU A 152 -8.53 -8.96 1.92
C GLU A 152 -9.54 -9.12 0.78
N LEU A 153 -9.32 -10.09 -0.10
CA LEU A 153 -10.18 -10.37 -1.25
C LEU A 153 -11.19 -11.48 -0.96
N GLU A 154 -12.32 -11.48 -1.64
CA GLU A 154 -13.39 -12.50 -1.47
C GLU A 154 -12.92 -13.93 -1.77
N ASN A 155 -11.84 -14.11 -2.54
CA ASN A 155 -11.25 -15.43 -2.80
C ASN A 155 -10.35 -15.93 -1.65
N GLY A 156 -10.19 -15.13 -0.59
CA GLY A 156 -9.37 -15.43 0.58
C GLY A 156 -7.90 -15.00 0.45
N GLN A 157 -7.47 -14.38 -0.65
CA GLN A 157 -6.11 -13.83 -0.77
C GLN A 157 -6.03 -12.40 -0.26
N TYR A 158 -4.82 -11.94 0.02
CA TYR A 158 -4.55 -10.52 0.28
C TYR A 158 -3.80 -9.87 -0.89
N CYS A 159 -4.00 -8.58 -1.07
CA CYS A 159 -3.37 -7.83 -2.17
C CYS A 159 -2.89 -6.44 -1.77
N LEU A 160 -2.02 -5.85 -2.58
CA LEU A 160 -1.44 -4.51 -2.42
C LEU A 160 -1.65 -3.70 -3.71
N TYR A 161 -2.82 -3.06 -3.82
CA TYR A 161 -3.27 -2.44 -5.08
C TYR A 161 -3.13 -0.92 -5.09
N PRO A 162 -2.71 -0.31 -6.22
CA PRO A 162 -2.70 1.13 -6.38
C PRO A 162 -4.11 1.69 -6.62
N ASN A 163 -4.33 2.95 -6.26
CA ASN A 163 -5.64 3.62 -6.38
C ASN A 163 -6.24 3.54 -7.80
N ASN A 164 -5.41 3.54 -8.84
CA ASN A 164 -5.85 3.48 -10.25
C ASN A 164 -6.20 2.06 -10.74
N ARG A 165 -6.13 1.05 -9.87
CA ARG A 165 -6.56 -0.33 -10.12
C ARG A 165 -7.66 -0.78 -9.16
N MET A 166 -8.38 0.18 -8.57
CA MET A 166 -9.49 -0.11 -7.66
C MET A 166 -10.63 0.89 -7.80
N ARG A 167 -11.79 0.51 -7.28
CA ARG A 167 -12.93 1.39 -6.97
C ARG A 167 -13.36 1.15 -5.53
N VAL A 168 -13.95 2.19 -4.93
CA VAL A 168 -14.48 2.18 -3.57
C VAL A 168 -15.91 2.67 -3.61
N TYR A 169 -16.80 1.97 -2.93
CA TYR A 169 -18.24 2.22 -2.98
C TYR A 169 -18.79 2.41 -1.56
N ASP A 170 -19.48 3.53 -1.38
CA ASP A 170 -20.23 3.86 -0.18
C ASP A 170 -21.72 3.84 -0.46
N ASN A 171 -22.49 3.23 0.44
CA ASN A 171 -23.94 3.08 0.30
C ASN A 171 -24.72 4.41 0.29
N SER A 172 -24.17 5.48 0.85
CA SER A 172 -24.84 6.79 0.95
C SER A 172 -24.33 7.79 -0.09
N LEU A 173 -23.05 7.74 -0.43
CA LEU A 173 -22.37 8.74 -1.25
C LEU A 173 -22.18 8.31 -2.70
N THR A 174 -22.10 7.00 -2.96
CA THR A 174 -21.91 6.49 -4.31
C THR A 174 -23.27 6.30 -4.99
N PRO A 175 -23.52 6.92 -6.15
CA PRO A 175 -24.78 6.72 -6.86
C PRO A 175 -24.85 5.30 -7.42
N ASP A 176 -26.08 4.79 -7.66
CA ASP A 176 -26.32 3.45 -8.24
C ASP A 176 -25.56 3.20 -9.54
N GLN A 177 -25.36 4.25 -10.34
CA GLN A 177 -24.59 4.21 -11.59
C GLN A 177 -23.43 5.22 -11.53
N PRO A 178 -22.31 4.84 -10.91
CA PRO A 178 -21.16 5.72 -10.79
C PRO A 178 -20.43 5.86 -12.13
N LEU A 179 -19.99 7.07 -12.44
CA LEU A 179 -19.24 7.37 -13.66
C LEU A 179 -17.95 6.53 -13.75
N GLN A 180 -17.57 6.18 -14.98
CA GLN A 180 -16.27 5.56 -15.24
C GLN A 180 -15.17 6.62 -15.10
N PRO A 181 -14.15 6.41 -14.25
CA PRO A 181 -13.02 7.34 -14.18
C PRO A 181 -12.31 7.44 -15.53
N ASP A 182 -12.22 8.65 -16.06
CA ASP A 182 -11.51 9.01 -17.31
C ASP A 182 -10.28 9.89 -17.04
N PHE A 183 -9.79 9.86 -15.80
CA PHE A 183 -8.70 10.69 -15.31
C PHE A 183 -7.35 10.32 -15.94
N LYS A 184 -6.49 11.33 -16.12
CA LYS A 184 -5.11 11.13 -16.56
C LYS A 184 -4.17 11.04 -15.36
N VAL A 185 -3.06 10.33 -15.54
CA VAL A 185 -1.94 10.38 -14.58
C VAL A 185 -1.40 11.81 -14.56
N SER A 186 -1.39 12.43 -13.39
CA SER A 186 -0.83 13.78 -13.22
C SER A 186 0.69 13.73 -13.28
N THR A 187 1.27 14.61 -14.09
CA THR A 187 2.72 14.86 -14.13
C THR A 187 3.09 16.23 -13.55
N GLU A 188 2.08 17.05 -13.24
CA GLU A 188 2.24 18.41 -12.75
C GLU A 188 2.64 18.42 -11.27
N VAL A 189 3.57 19.34 -10.92
CA VAL A 189 3.95 19.65 -9.54
C VAL A 189 3.30 20.97 -9.14
N TYR A 190 2.36 20.90 -8.20
CA TYR A 190 1.69 22.09 -7.67
C TYR A 190 2.53 22.70 -6.54
N GLN A 191 2.92 23.97 -6.70
CA GLN A 191 3.66 24.75 -5.70
C GLN A 191 3.23 26.22 -5.72
N VAL A 192 3.43 26.92 -4.61
CA VAL A 192 2.96 28.30 -4.43
C VAL A 192 4.07 29.35 -4.41
N GLU A 193 5.34 28.94 -4.37
CA GLU A 193 6.47 29.87 -4.25
C GLU A 193 7.20 30.11 -5.57
N ASN A 194 7.46 29.06 -6.36
CA ASN A 194 8.18 29.20 -7.62
C ASN A 194 7.30 29.81 -8.71
N GLY A 195 7.91 30.63 -9.57
CA GLY A 195 7.22 31.37 -10.63
C GLY A 195 6.44 32.59 -10.16
N GLN A 196 6.38 32.86 -8.84
CA GLN A 196 5.73 34.05 -8.30
C GLN A 196 6.66 35.27 -8.30
N LYS A 197 6.09 36.46 -8.51
CA LYS A 197 6.81 37.75 -8.47
C LYS A 197 6.75 38.44 -7.11
N PHE A 198 5.98 37.89 -6.17
CA PHE A 198 5.81 38.44 -4.85
C PHE A 198 7.06 38.21 -3.98
N ARG A 199 7.56 39.26 -3.33
CA ARG A 199 8.78 39.23 -2.49
C ARG A 199 8.60 40.15 -1.29
N LEU A 200 9.12 39.72 -0.14
CA LEU A 200 9.07 40.44 1.13
C LEU A 200 10.46 40.79 1.67
N GLY A 201 11.52 40.66 0.86
CA GLY A 201 12.90 40.93 1.28
C GLY A 201 13.19 42.40 1.61
N ASP A 202 12.32 43.32 1.18
CA ASP A 202 12.46 44.77 1.40
C ASP A 202 11.64 45.29 2.60
N THR A 203 11.06 44.39 3.43
CA THR A 203 10.31 44.77 4.64
C THR A 203 10.78 43.98 5.86
N ASP A 204 11.02 44.70 6.94
CA ASP A 204 11.39 44.21 8.27
C ASP A 204 10.16 44.11 9.20
N GLU A 205 9.00 44.59 8.73
CA GLU A 205 7.72 44.50 9.45
C GLU A 205 7.28 43.05 9.68
N TYR A 206 7.01 42.72 10.95
CA TYR A 206 6.53 41.38 11.35
C TYR A 206 5.12 41.09 10.78
N PHE A 207 4.26 42.10 10.71
CA PHE A 207 2.96 42.04 10.03
C PHE A 207 3.04 42.80 8.71
N TRP A 208 3.69 42.20 7.72
CA TRP A 208 3.75 42.75 6.37
C TRP A 208 2.34 42.81 5.75
N LYS A 209 2.10 43.83 4.94
CA LYS A 209 0.86 44.00 4.15
C LYS A 209 1.14 43.76 2.68
N ALA A 210 0.20 43.12 1.99
CA ALA A 210 0.30 43.00 0.54
C ALA A 210 0.18 44.38 -0.13
N LYS A 211 0.73 44.52 -1.33
CA LYS A 211 0.57 45.75 -2.13
C LYS A 211 -0.91 45.91 -2.50
N GLY A 212 -1.63 46.79 -1.80
CA GLY A 212 -3.07 47.01 -1.98
C GLY A 212 -3.94 46.71 -0.75
N GLU A 213 -3.35 46.31 0.37
CA GLU A 213 -3.97 46.24 1.71
C GLU A 213 -3.72 47.48 2.58
#